data_AF-A0A142Y3Z1-F1
#
_entry.id   AF-A0A142Y3Z1-F1
#
_cell.length_a   1.000
_cell.length_b   1.000
_cell.length_c   1.000
_cell.angle_alpha   90.00
_cell.angle_beta   90.00
_cell.angle_gamma   90.00
#
_symmetry.space_group_name_H-M   'P 1'
#
loop_
_entity.id
_entity.type
_entity.pdbx_description
1 polymer ?
#
loop_
_entity_poly.entity_id
_entity_poly.type
_entity_poly.pdbx_seq_one_letter_code
_entity_poly.pdbx_strand_id
1 'polypeptide(L)'
;MPTIYQLRRLGFRAALLSTLLIGTPGFAQDQSSGNRGRAVSATPTSAKNAPSTPAAAGAPRVAAVVNGQPISISELATQCRLRFGEEILEDLINKTVIMQACQAQNIVISEKDIEAEIARTASKFNLTTKMYLKLIEDERDISPEQYAADIIWPMLALRSLAKDAIAVTPQEIDREFQGEFGPKVKVRMIACKDQAKLAQLQKQATEKPELFKVLAKDHSEDPASASVEGLLPPIRRFTGDEELENVAFALQTNEVSKILSAGEMYVILQCVQHIPPANPPQAQMQEIQTRIKTELEDRKLRESAEQVYLTLREKSSITVVHGKLEMERQYPGVAAIVNQQAIQMETYDNACVKRFGKKILDGEINRKLIEGALTKAQLQISQADIDQEIHRAAQYFGFAKADGSADIPQLLESIEQEDNMTPELYVRDVIWPTVALKKLTAGKVAVTDEDIQKGFDANYGPRAEVLAIVLSNQRTAQQVWEMARNNPSEQFFGELASQYSVEDSSRSNFGKVPPLRRNGGQPTLEKAAFELQPGALSGIIEVNGRYVILKSQGFTKPVVSTLNTAIRTELQREIEEKKHRIAMDQCLSKLREDAQIVDFSDLKKSRVSSQDLREAQQVLEQQPK
;
A
#
# COMPACT_ATOMS: atom_id res chain seq x y z
N MET A 1 -28.41 -11.39 -5.01
CA MET A 1 -28.33 -9.91 -5.00
C MET A 1 -27.86 -9.52 -3.60
N PRO A 2 -26.62 -9.03 -3.43
CA PRO A 2 -26.19 -8.55 -2.13
C PRO A 2 -27.16 -7.44 -1.67
N THR A 3 -27.60 -7.52 -0.41
CA THR A 3 -28.46 -6.52 0.22
C THR A 3 -27.80 -5.14 0.11
N ILE A 4 -28.61 -4.08 0.01
CA ILE A 4 -28.16 -2.67 -0.02
C ILE A 4 -27.13 -2.38 1.08
N TYR A 5 -27.18 -3.10 2.20
CA TYR A 5 -26.19 -3.14 3.27
C TYR A 5 -24.76 -3.53 2.84
N GLN A 6 -24.57 -4.55 1.99
CA GLN A 6 -23.22 -4.96 1.56
C GLN A 6 -22.60 -3.97 0.56
N LEU A 7 -23.42 -3.28 -0.24
CA LEU A 7 -22.94 -2.22 -1.14
C LEU A 7 -22.51 -0.94 -0.38
N ARG A 8 -23.13 -0.64 0.78
CA ARG A 8 -22.73 0.48 1.65
C ARG A 8 -21.34 0.27 2.28
N ARG A 9 -20.96 -0.99 2.61
CA ARG A 9 -19.60 -1.37 3.05
C ARG A 9 -18.52 -1.16 1.97
N LEU A 10 -18.87 -1.29 0.69
CA LEU A 10 -17.93 -1.06 -0.42
C LEU A 10 -17.63 0.43 -0.69
N GLY A 11 -18.54 1.34 -0.36
CA GLY A 11 -18.35 2.78 -0.59
C GLY A 11 -17.26 3.42 0.28
N PHE A 12 -17.00 2.86 1.47
CA PHE A 12 -15.94 3.33 2.37
C PHE A 12 -14.54 2.82 1.94
N ARG A 13 -14.47 1.69 1.23
CA ARG A 13 -13.21 1.13 0.68
C ARG A 13 -12.51 2.05 -0.31
N ALA A 14 -13.21 3.01 -0.91
CA ALA A 14 -12.65 3.91 -1.92
C ALA A 14 -11.94 5.15 -1.34
N ALA A 15 -12.02 5.40 -0.02
CA ALA A 15 -11.48 6.62 0.58
C ALA A 15 -10.22 6.41 1.44
N LEU A 16 -9.77 5.18 1.69
CA LEU A 16 -8.65 4.94 2.62
C LEU A 16 -7.76 3.72 2.35
N LEU A 17 -7.80 3.12 1.15
CA LEU A 17 -6.88 2.04 0.79
C LEU A 17 -5.72 2.52 -0.08
N SER A 18 -4.56 2.70 0.56
CA SER A 18 -3.26 2.40 -0.07
C SER A 18 -2.56 1.40 0.85
N THR A 19 -2.66 0.13 0.47
CA THR A 19 -2.15 -1.04 1.19
C THR A 19 -0.63 -1.07 1.17
N LEU A 20 -0.01 -1.10 2.35
CA LEU A 20 1.33 -1.65 2.56
C LEU A 20 1.18 -3.09 3.04
N LEU A 21 1.69 -4.05 2.26
CA LEU A 21 1.84 -5.45 2.66
C LEU A 21 3.28 -5.66 3.11
N ILE A 22 3.48 -5.84 4.42
CA ILE A 22 4.65 -6.55 4.96
C ILE A 22 4.09 -7.57 5.95
N GLY A 23 4.33 -8.84 5.67
CA GLY A 23 3.91 -9.95 6.52
C GLY A 23 4.72 -9.99 7.81
N THR A 24 4.04 -10.10 8.93
CA THR A 24 4.59 -10.47 10.23
C THR A 24 4.28 -11.94 10.52
N PRO A 25 5.23 -12.75 11.02
CA PRO A 25 4.95 -14.08 11.51
C PRO A 25 4.31 -14.00 12.90
N GLY A 26 3.30 -14.85 13.12
CA GLY A 26 2.48 -14.87 14.32
C GLY A 26 3.21 -15.27 15.59
N PHE A 27 2.90 -14.57 16.68
CA PHE A 27 3.28 -14.95 18.03
C PHE A 27 2.35 -16.06 18.55
N ALA A 28 2.96 -17.19 18.92
CA ALA A 28 2.32 -18.26 19.67
C ALA A 28 2.29 -17.88 21.16
N GLN A 29 1.11 -18.02 21.78
CA GLN A 29 0.93 -18.03 23.22
C GLN A 29 1.57 -19.29 23.81
N ASP A 30 2.32 -19.16 24.90
CA ASP A 30 2.60 -20.29 25.78
C ASP A 30 2.31 -19.95 27.24
N GLN A 31 1.67 -20.90 27.91
CA GLN A 31 1.27 -20.87 29.30
C GLN A 31 2.20 -21.75 30.15
N SER A 32 2.51 -21.22 31.33
CA SER A 32 2.86 -21.94 32.57
C SER A 32 4.27 -22.53 32.70
N SER A 33 4.96 -22.14 33.77
CA SER A 33 5.03 -22.93 35.01
C SER A 33 6.09 -22.34 35.95
N GLY A 34 5.78 -22.34 37.24
CA GLY A 34 6.58 -21.67 38.24
C GLY A 34 7.87 -22.42 38.61
N ASN A 35 8.87 -21.66 39.06
CA ASN A 35 9.77 -22.19 40.06
C ASN A 35 10.29 -21.08 40.99
N ARG A 36 10.24 -21.39 42.29
CA ARG A 36 10.71 -20.54 43.39
C ARG A 36 12.23 -20.58 43.43
N GLY A 37 12.88 -19.42 43.55
CA GLY A 37 14.33 -19.35 43.63
C GLY A 37 14.86 -18.04 44.21
N ARG A 38 14.68 -17.87 45.52
CA ARG A 38 15.62 -17.27 46.47
C ARG A 38 16.16 -15.85 46.20
N ALA A 39 15.57 -14.89 46.91
CA ALA A 39 16.03 -13.53 47.09
C ALA A 39 17.46 -13.45 47.67
N VAL A 40 18.28 -12.57 47.09
CA VAL A 40 19.45 -11.98 47.76
C VAL A 40 19.33 -10.47 47.62
N SER A 41 19.06 -9.84 48.74
CA SER A 41 19.01 -8.41 49.00
C SER A 41 20.39 -7.76 48.83
N ALA A 42 20.50 -6.77 47.95
CA ALA A 42 21.60 -5.81 47.93
C ALA A 42 21.03 -4.39 47.87
N THR A 43 21.34 -3.63 48.91
CA THR A 43 20.98 -2.23 49.16
C THR A 43 21.60 -1.30 48.12
N PRO A 44 20.90 -0.28 47.58
CA PRO A 44 21.51 0.71 46.71
C PRO A 44 22.15 1.85 47.53
N THR A 45 23.45 2.07 47.32
CA THR A 45 24.17 3.23 47.85
C THR A 45 23.79 4.48 47.05
N SER A 46 23.29 5.50 47.76
CA SER A 46 22.96 6.83 47.22
C SER A 46 24.17 7.53 46.59
N ALA A 47 24.06 7.90 45.32
CA ALA A 47 24.88 8.94 44.71
C ALA A 47 24.15 10.28 44.80
N LYS A 48 24.83 11.28 45.38
CA LYS A 48 24.33 12.63 45.68
C LYS A 48 23.95 13.43 44.43
N ASN A 49 22.80 14.08 44.52
CA ASN A 49 22.32 15.14 43.64
C ASN A 49 23.33 16.29 43.48
N ALA A 50 23.63 16.66 42.23
CA ALA A 50 24.06 18.00 41.86
C ALA A 50 22.87 18.70 41.18
N PRO A 51 22.53 19.95 41.54
CA PRO A 51 21.42 20.66 40.93
C PRO A 51 21.79 21.08 39.49
N SER A 52 21.19 20.43 38.50
CA SER A 52 21.25 20.89 37.11
C SER A 52 20.41 22.16 36.98
N THR A 53 21.08 23.29 36.78
CA THR A 53 20.47 24.55 36.34
C THR A 53 19.69 24.29 35.03
N PRO A 54 18.43 24.75 34.87
CA PRO A 54 17.71 24.59 33.62
C PRO A 54 18.46 25.33 32.51
N ALA A 55 18.89 24.60 31.47
CA ALA A 55 19.36 25.22 30.24
C ALA A 55 18.24 26.11 29.69
N ALA A 56 18.59 27.34 29.33
CA ALA A 56 17.66 28.30 28.75
C ALA A 56 16.95 27.68 27.54
N ALA A 57 15.64 27.51 27.65
CA ALA A 57 14.81 27.00 26.57
C ALA A 57 14.85 27.99 25.40
N GLY A 58 15.45 27.57 24.28
CA GLY A 58 15.30 28.26 23.00
C GLY A 58 13.82 28.32 22.60
N ALA A 59 13.47 29.28 21.74
CA ALA A 59 12.10 29.44 21.27
C ALA A 59 11.54 28.11 20.71
N PRO A 60 10.28 27.74 21.05
CA PRO A 60 9.71 26.46 20.66
C PRO A 60 9.64 26.31 19.13
N ARG A 61 10.14 25.19 18.60
CA ARG A 61 10.08 24.85 17.17
C ARG A 61 8.62 24.71 16.72
N VAL A 62 8.29 25.27 15.55
CA VAL A 62 6.92 25.36 15.03
C VAL A 62 6.81 24.57 13.72
N ALA A 63 5.82 23.69 13.64
CA ALA A 63 5.52 22.89 12.44
C ALA A 63 4.62 23.63 11.46
N ALA A 64 3.64 24.37 11.96
CA ALA A 64 2.78 25.24 11.17
C ALA A 64 2.24 26.40 12.00
N VAL A 65 1.77 27.46 11.34
CA VAL A 65 1.01 28.54 11.95
C VAL A 65 -0.32 28.68 11.22
N VAL A 66 -1.42 28.69 11.97
CA VAL A 66 -2.79 28.77 11.46
C VAL A 66 -3.46 29.99 12.09
N ASN A 67 -3.74 31.02 11.29
CA ASN A 67 -4.32 32.30 11.76
C ASN A 67 -3.56 32.89 12.96
N GLY A 68 -2.22 32.85 12.91
CA GLY A 68 -1.34 33.32 13.98
C GLY A 68 -1.19 32.36 15.18
N GLN A 69 -1.91 31.23 15.20
CA GLN A 69 -1.79 30.21 16.24
C GLN A 69 -0.79 29.13 15.82
N PRO A 70 0.29 28.89 16.58
CA PRO A 70 1.27 27.86 16.23
C PRO A 70 0.73 26.45 16.49
N ILE A 71 1.21 25.51 15.67
CA ILE A 71 1.23 24.08 15.93
C ILE A 71 2.70 23.74 16.19
N SER A 72 3.03 23.40 17.44
CA SER A 72 4.42 23.13 17.80
C SER A 72 4.90 21.78 17.30
N ILE A 73 6.21 21.61 17.14
CA ILE A 73 6.80 20.29 16.81
C ILE A 73 6.50 19.26 17.90
N SER A 74 6.45 19.67 19.18
CA SER A 74 6.11 18.78 20.30
C SER A 74 4.65 18.30 20.24
N GLU A 75 3.72 19.20 19.90
CA GLU A 75 2.32 18.85 19.65
C GLU A 75 2.22 17.84 18.50
N LEU A 76 2.88 18.11 17.37
CA LEU A 76 2.89 17.22 16.22
C LEU A 76 3.55 15.87 16.55
N ALA A 77 4.66 15.87 17.29
CA ALA A 77 5.35 14.66 17.73
C ALA A 77 4.43 13.77 18.57
N THR A 78 3.67 14.37 19.48
CA THR A 78 2.68 13.64 20.28
C THR A 78 1.66 12.93 19.42
N GLN A 79 1.22 13.55 18.33
CA GLN A 79 0.28 12.94 17.39
C GLN A 79 0.90 11.85 16.54
N CYS A 80 2.16 12.02 16.14
CA CYS A 80 2.91 10.99 15.43
C CYS A 80 3.15 9.76 16.35
N ARG A 81 3.55 9.98 17.61
CA ARG A 81 3.75 8.91 18.60
C ARG A 81 2.48 8.11 18.87
N LEU A 82 1.35 8.79 19.03
CA LEU A 82 0.06 8.13 19.28
C LEU A 82 -0.32 7.13 18.18
N ARG A 83 0.16 7.35 16.94
CA ARG A 83 -0.21 6.53 15.77
C ARG A 83 0.88 5.55 15.34
N PHE A 84 2.14 5.94 15.47
CA PHE A 84 3.28 5.21 14.89
C PHE A 84 4.47 5.11 15.85
N GLY A 85 4.26 5.45 17.12
CA GLY A 85 5.33 5.57 18.08
C GLY A 85 6.05 4.26 18.38
N GLU A 86 5.30 3.16 18.49
CA GLU A 86 5.85 1.84 18.78
C GLU A 86 6.86 1.39 17.73
N GLU A 87 6.49 1.45 16.44
CA GLU A 87 7.37 1.12 15.31
C GLU A 87 8.63 1.98 15.32
N ILE A 88 8.48 3.29 15.48
CA ILE A 88 9.62 4.22 15.46
C ILE A 88 10.55 4.02 16.65
N LEU A 89 10.01 3.74 17.84
CA LEU A 89 10.82 3.46 19.02
C LEU A 89 11.59 2.15 18.87
N GLU A 90 10.94 1.11 18.33
CA GLU A 90 11.57 -0.17 18.03
C GLU A 90 12.70 0.00 17.02
N ASP A 91 12.50 0.77 15.95
CA ASP A 91 13.55 1.09 14.97
C ASP A 91 14.74 1.82 15.60
N LEU A 92 14.48 2.79 16.49
CA LEU A 92 15.54 3.51 17.21
C LEU A 92 16.31 2.59 18.15
N ILE A 93 15.62 1.68 18.86
CA ILE A 93 16.25 0.66 19.69
C ILE A 93 17.14 -0.25 18.83
N ASN A 94 16.61 -0.75 17.72
CA ASN A 94 17.31 -1.64 16.80
C ASN A 94 18.58 -0.99 16.25
N LYS A 95 18.46 0.25 15.78
CA LYS A 95 19.58 1.05 15.31
C LYS A 95 20.62 1.27 16.41
N THR A 96 20.19 1.53 17.63
CA THR A 96 21.08 1.71 18.78
C THR A 96 21.85 0.42 19.12
N VAL A 97 21.18 -0.73 19.12
CA VAL A 97 21.82 -2.04 19.34
C VAL A 97 22.89 -2.31 18.27
N ILE A 98 22.57 -2.11 16.99
CA ILE A 98 23.51 -2.30 15.87
C ILE A 98 24.68 -1.33 15.98
N MET A 99 24.42 -0.06 16.30
CA MET A 99 25.45 0.97 16.48
C MET A 99 26.41 0.61 17.61
N GLN A 100 25.90 0.19 18.77
CA GLN A 100 26.74 -0.23 19.90
C GLN A 100 27.59 -1.46 19.55
N ALA A 101 27.03 -2.42 18.82
CA ALA A 101 27.78 -3.58 18.34
C ALA A 101 28.91 -3.19 17.38
N CYS A 102 28.65 -2.25 16.45
CA CYS A 102 29.67 -1.71 15.56
C CYS A 102 30.78 -0.99 16.35
N GLN A 103 30.41 -0.15 17.32
CA GLN A 103 31.37 0.55 18.17
C GLN A 103 32.26 -0.42 18.96
N ALA A 104 31.68 -1.48 19.53
CA ALA A 104 32.44 -2.50 20.26
C ALA A 104 33.48 -3.23 19.39
N GLN A 105 33.26 -3.30 18.07
CA GLN A 105 34.18 -3.91 17.09
C GLN A 105 34.99 -2.87 16.30
N ASN A 106 34.91 -1.58 16.65
CA ASN A 106 35.54 -0.48 15.91
C ASN A 106 35.16 -0.43 14.42
N ILE A 107 33.93 -0.83 14.09
CA ILE A 107 33.36 -0.75 12.74
C ILE A 107 32.80 0.65 12.53
N VAL A 108 33.22 1.29 11.44
CA VAL A 108 32.74 2.60 11.00
C VAL A 108 32.24 2.48 9.57
N ILE A 109 30.98 2.87 9.35
CA ILE A 109 30.39 2.99 8.01
C ILE A 109 30.44 4.46 7.61
N SER A 110 31.19 4.78 6.55
CA SER A 110 31.35 6.15 6.06
C SER A 110 30.23 6.55 5.10
N GLU A 111 30.05 7.85 4.87
CA GLU A 111 29.12 8.35 3.83
C GLU A 111 29.46 7.80 2.45
N LYS A 112 30.76 7.66 2.15
CA LYS A 112 31.23 7.09 0.88
C LYS A 112 30.80 5.63 0.71
N ASP A 113 30.75 4.84 1.79
CA ASP A 113 30.28 3.46 1.75
C ASP A 113 28.78 3.40 1.43
N ILE A 114 28.00 4.30 2.02
CA ILE A 114 26.56 4.44 1.77
C ILE A 114 26.30 4.86 0.32
N GLU A 115 27.00 5.89 -0.17
CA GLU A 115 26.86 6.37 -1.56
C GLU A 115 27.23 5.28 -2.57
N ALA A 116 28.31 4.55 -2.31
CA ALA A 116 28.74 3.44 -3.16
C ALA A 116 27.69 2.32 -3.19
N GLU A 117 27.09 1.98 -2.05
CA GLU A 117 26.05 0.96 -1.97
C GLU A 117 24.74 1.39 -2.66
N ILE A 118 24.35 2.65 -2.53
CA ILE A 118 23.19 3.20 -3.26
C ILE A 118 23.44 3.16 -4.77
N ALA A 119 24.63 3.60 -5.22
CA ALA A 119 25.00 3.59 -6.63
C ALA A 119 25.04 2.15 -7.19
N ARG A 120 25.59 1.22 -6.43
CA ARG A 120 25.58 -0.22 -6.74
C ARG A 120 24.15 -0.72 -6.89
N THR A 121 23.27 -0.40 -5.95
CA THR A 121 21.87 -0.83 -5.99
C THR A 121 21.14 -0.23 -7.20
N ALA A 122 21.31 1.06 -7.47
CA ALA A 122 20.73 1.73 -8.64
C ALA A 122 21.19 1.09 -9.97
N SER A 123 22.46 0.69 -10.07
CA SER A 123 23.00 0.06 -11.28
C SER A 123 22.33 -1.27 -11.63
N LYS A 124 21.86 -2.04 -10.63
CA LYS A 124 21.11 -3.30 -10.84
C LYS A 124 19.78 -3.06 -11.57
N PHE A 125 19.23 -1.85 -11.46
CA PHE A 125 18.02 -1.42 -12.16
C PHE A 125 18.32 -0.62 -13.44
N ASN A 126 19.59 -0.50 -13.85
CA ASN A 126 20.04 0.36 -14.94
C ASN A 126 19.64 1.83 -14.75
N LEU A 127 19.64 2.31 -13.50
CA LEU A 127 19.29 3.68 -13.15
C LEU A 127 20.50 4.44 -12.60
N THR A 128 20.50 5.76 -12.80
CA THR A 128 21.40 6.64 -12.06
C THR A 128 20.96 6.72 -10.59
N THR A 129 21.88 6.99 -9.67
CA THR A 129 21.56 7.18 -8.24
C THR A 129 20.41 8.17 -8.03
N LYS A 130 20.43 9.30 -8.75
CA LYS A 130 19.39 10.32 -8.66
C LYS A 130 18.02 9.82 -9.10
N MET A 131 17.94 9.07 -10.21
CA MET A 131 16.67 8.52 -10.69
C MET A 131 16.15 7.43 -9.75
N TYR A 132 17.04 6.59 -9.23
CA TYR A 132 16.68 5.54 -8.29
C TYR A 132 16.13 6.09 -6.98
N LEU A 133 16.81 7.08 -6.38
CA LEU A 133 16.33 7.73 -5.15
C LEU A 133 15.01 8.47 -5.36
N LYS A 134 14.85 9.15 -6.51
CA LYS A 134 13.57 9.78 -6.87
C LYS A 134 12.44 8.76 -7.03
N LEU A 135 12.72 7.61 -7.64
CA LEU A 135 11.73 6.52 -7.75
C LEU A 135 11.29 6.03 -6.36
N ILE A 136 12.22 5.85 -5.42
CA ILE A 136 11.88 5.44 -4.04
C ILE A 136 11.05 6.53 -3.36
N GLU A 137 11.42 7.80 -3.51
CA GLU A 137 10.68 8.93 -2.93
C GLU A 137 9.25 9.01 -3.50
N ASP A 138 9.10 8.94 -4.83
CA ASP A 138 7.80 9.06 -5.48
C ASP A 138 6.88 7.84 -5.20
N GLU A 139 7.43 6.62 -5.15
CA GLU A 139 6.65 5.38 -4.97
C GLU A 139 6.42 5.00 -3.50
N ARG A 140 7.30 5.43 -2.58
CA ARG A 140 7.28 4.98 -1.17
C ARG A 140 7.31 6.11 -0.14
N ASP A 141 7.37 7.38 -0.56
CA ASP A 141 7.50 8.57 0.30
C ASP A 141 8.68 8.44 1.29
N ILE A 142 9.81 7.89 0.80
CA ILE A 142 11.06 7.75 1.57
C ILE A 142 12.10 8.70 0.96
N SER A 143 12.53 9.70 1.75
CA SER A 143 13.54 10.65 1.29
C SER A 143 14.92 9.98 1.11
N PRO A 144 15.82 10.56 0.29
CA PRO A 144 17.19 10.05 0.13
C PRO A 144 17.96 9.88 1.45
N GLU A 145 17.84 10.86 2.34
CA GLU A 145 18.51 10.86 3.64
C GLU A 145 17.95 9.75 4.52
N GLN A 146 16.64 9.52 4.43
CA GLN A 146 16.01 8.43 5.14
C GLN A 146 16.45 7.07 4.60
N TYR A 147 16.44 6.89 3.28
CA TYR A 147 16.89 5.65 2.65
C TYR A 147 18.32 5.31 3.05
N ALA A 148 19.20 6.31 3.05
CA ALA A 148 20.57 6.17 3.54
C ALA A 148 20.64 5.75 5.02
N ALA A 149 19.93 6.45 5.90
CA ALA A 149 20.05 6.29 7.35
C ALA A 149 19.34 5.05 7.92
N ASP A 150 18.23 4.64 7.33
CA ASP A 150 17.32 3.65 7.92
C ASP A 150 17.27 2.34 7.13
N ILE A 151 17.76 2.31 5.88
CA ILE A 151 17.81 1.10 5.06
C ILE A 151 19.25 0.71 4.73
N ILE A 152 20.02 1.63 4.16
CA ILE A 152 21.38 1.31 3.70
C ILE A 152 22.34 1.17 4.87
N TRP A 153 22.34 2.12 5.81
CA TRP A 153 23.26 2.08 6.94
C TRP A 153 23.09 0.82 7.81
N PRO A 154 21.87 0.40 8.25
CA PRO A 154 21.72 -0.82 9.05
C PRO A 154 22.17 -2.07 8.29
N MET A 155 21.88 -2.14 6.98
CA MET A 155 22.30 -3.25 6.14
C MET A 155 23.83 -3.34 6.03
N LEU A 156 24.52 -2.22 5.80
CA LEU A 156 25.99 -2.18 5.77
C LEU A 156 26.60 -2.52 7.13
N ALA A 157 26.04 -1.98 8.20
CA ALA A 157 26.48 -2.27 9.57
C ALA A 157 26.35 -3.76 9.90
N LEU A 158 25.21 -4.38 9.59
CA LEU A 158 25.01 -5.83 9.76
C LEU A 158 25.94 -6.64 8.87
N ARG A 159 26.17 -6.24 7.60
CA ARG A 159 27.14 -6.88 6.71
C ARG A 159 28.54 -6.88 7.32
N SER A 160 28.97 -5.76 7.89
CA SER A 160 30.27 -5.64 8.56
C SER A 160 30.35 -6.48 9.83
N LEU A 161 29.30 -6.49 10.65
CA LEU A 161 29.22 -7.31 11.86
C LEU A 161 29.18 -8.82 11.57
N ALA A 162 28.61 -9.20 10.42
CA ALA A 162 28.49 -10.58 9.96
C ALA A 162 29.65 -11.03 9.07
N LYS A 163 30.71 -10.22 8.89
CA LYS A 163 31.78 -10.44 7.90
C LYS A 163 32.36 -11.86 7.91
N ASP A 164 32.61 -12.41 9.10
CA ASP A 164 33.16 -13.77 9.23
C ASP A 164 32.12 -14.85 8.91
N ALA A 165 30.85 -14.63 9.28
CA ALA A 165 29.75 -15.55 9.00
C ALA A 165 29.38 -15.59 7.50
N ILE A 166 29.55 -14.46 6.79
CA ILE A 166 29.26 -14.37 5.36
C ILE A 166 30.49 -14.62 4.48
N ALA A 167 31.64 -14.97 5.06
CA ALA A 167 32.86 -15.20 4.31
C ALA A 167 32.64 -16.27 3.22
N VAL A 168 33.06 -15.94 2.00
CA VAL A 168 32.94 -16.83 0.83
C VAL A 168 34.28 -17.51 0.57
N THR A 169 34.25 -18.82 0.47
CA THR A 169 35.42 -19.65 0.21
C THR A 169 35.76 -19.71 -1.29
N PRO A 170 37.03 -19.93 -1.68
CA PRO A 170 37.40 -20.13 -3.08
C PRO A 170 36.62 -21.26 -3.76
N GLN A 171 36.27 -22.31 -3.02
CA GLN A 171 35.50 -23.45 -3.52
C GLN A 171 34.07 -23.04 -3.88
N GLU A 172 33.44 -22.15 -3.11
CA GLU A 172 32.10 -21.64 -3.42
C GLU A 172 32.13 -20.76 -4.67
N ILE A 173 33.16 -19.92 -4.82
CA ILE A 173 33.35 -19.11 -6.03
C ILE A 173 33.56 -20.01 -7.25
N ASP A 174 34.41 -21.03 -7.13
CA ASP A 174 34.66 -21.98 -8.21
C ASP A 174 33.40 -22.76 -8.59
N ARG A 175 32.60 -23.18 -7.60
CA ARG A 175 31.33 -23.87 -7.82
C ARG A 175 30.35 -23.02 -8.63
N GLU A 176 30.12 -21.78 -8.24
CA GLU A 176 29.25 -20.86 -9.00
C GLU A 176 29.84 -20.53 -10.38
N PHE A 177 31.15 -20.33 -10.46
CA PHE A 177 31.83 -20.08 -11.73
C PHE A 177 31.66 -21.25 -12.70
N GLN A 178 31.79 -22.49 -12.23
CA GLN A 178 31.53 -23.69 -13.03
C GLN A 178 30.06 -23.80 -13.45
N GLY A 179 29.12 -23.36 -12.63
CA GLY A 179 27.71 -23.29 -13.01
C GLY A 179 27.40 -22.27 -14.10
N GLU A 180 28.13 -21.17 -14.18
CA GLU A 180 27.94 -20.17 -15.24
C GLU A 180 28.74 -20.48 -16.51
N PHE A 181 30.03 -20.77 -16.36
CA PHE A 181 31.05 -20.82 -17.42
C PHE A 181 31.69 -22.20 -17.60
N GLY A 182 31.45 -23.14 -16.69
CA GLY A 182 31.99 -24.50 -16.78
C GLY A 182 31.48 -25.29 -18.00
N PRO A 183 31.99 -26.53 -18.19
CA PRO A 183 31.51 -27.41 -19.25
C PRO A 183 30.01 -27.65 -19.10
N LYS A 184 29.33 -27.91 -20.22
CA LYS A 184 27.88 -28.14 -20.26
C LYS A 184 27.60 -29.38 -21.09
N VAL A 185 26.50 -30.08 -20.82
CA VAL A 185 26.07 -31.20 -21.67
C VAL A 185 24.75 -30.85 -22.31
N LYS A 186 24.72 -30.92 -23.64
CA LYS A 186 23.48 -30.80 -24.40
C LYS A 186 22.84 -32.18 -24.42
N VAL A 187 21.62 -32.30 -23.92
CA VAL A 187 20.89 -33.57 -23.86
C VAL A 187 19.52 -33.46 -24.51
N ARG A 188 18.96 -34.63 -24.85
CA ARG A 188 17.52 -34.81 -25.00
C ARG A 188 16.95 -35.55 -23.80
N MET A 189 15.66 -35.37 -23.52
CA MET A 189 14.93 -36.02 -22.44
C MET A 189 13.65 -36.68 -22.97
N ILE A 190 13.32 -37.84 -22.41
CA ILE A 190 11.96 -38.42 -22.45
C ILE A 190 11.49 -38.53 -21.00
N ALA A 191 10.34 -37.93 -20.69
CA ALA A 191 9.71 -38.03 -19.38
C ALA A 191 8.42 -38.86 -19.47
N CYS A 192 8.16 -39.75 -18.53
CA CYS A 192 6.90 -40.49 -18.43
C CYS A 192 6.52 -40.71 -16.96
N LYS A 193 5.23 -40.74 -16.63
CA LYS A 193 4.77 -41.17 -15.30
C LYS A 193 4.91 -42.69 -15.09
N ASP A 194 4.73 -43.46 -16.16
CA ASP A 194 4.86 -44.92 -16.13
C ASP A 194 6.32 -45.36 -16.39
N GLN A 195 6.96 -45.89 -15.35
CA GLN A 195 8.33 -46.39 -15.40
C GLN A 195 8.48 -47.59 -16.35
N ALA A 196 7.48 -48.45 -16.47
CA ALA A 196 7.55 -49.64 -17.34
C ALA A 196 7.50 -49.23 -18.82
N LYS A 197 6.65 -48.26 -19.17
CA LYS A 197 6.64 -47.62 -20.49
C LYS A 197 8.00 -46.99 -20.79
N LEU A 198 8.55 -46.23 -19.84
CA LEU A 198 9.86 -45.59 -20.03
C LEU A 198 11.00 -46.59 -20.20
N ALA A 199 10.96 -47.74 -19.51
CA ALA A 199 11.94 -48.81 -19.68
C ALA A 199 11.92 -49.43 -21.09
N GLN A 200 10.73 -49.55 -21.70
CA GLN A 200 10.63 -49.99 -23.10
C GLN A 200 11.21 -48.96 -24.06
N LEU A 201 10.90 -47.68 -23.85
CA LEU A 201 11.44 -46.57 -24.66
C LEU A 201 12.96 -46.45 -24.52
N GLN A 202 13.48 -46.63 -23.30
CA GLN A 202 14.91 -46.66 -23.01
C GLN A 202 15.60 -47.78 -23.81
N LYS A 203 15.07 -49.01 -23.77
CA LYS A 203 15.66 -50.13 -24.52
C LYS A 203 15.70 -49.84 -26.02
N GLN A 204 14.61 -49.33 -26.59
CA GLN A 204 14.55 -48.96 -28.01
C GLN A 204 15.58 -47.87 -28.35
N ALA A 205 15.69 -46.85 -27.49
CA ALA A 205 16.62 -45.76 -27.69
C ALA A 205 18.09 -46.17 -27.48
N THR A 206 18.37 -47.16 -26.63
CA THR A 206 19.72 -47.71 -26.45
C THR A 206 20.14 -48.55 -27.65
N GLU A 207 19.23 -49.35 -28.22
CA GLU A 207 19.49 -50.14 -29.44
C GLU A 207 19.64 -49.27 -30.69
N LYS A 208 18.87 -48.16 -30.76
CA LYS A 208 18.84 -47.22 -31.89
C LYS A 208 18.80 -45.76 -31.41
N PRO A 209 19.96 -45.20 -31.01
CA PRO A 209 20.05 -43.84 -30.46
C PRO A 209 19.45 -42.74 -31.36
N GLU A 210 19.48 -42.89 -32.68
CA GLU A 210 18.91 -41.95 -33.64
C GLU A 210 17.38 -41.79 -33.52
N LEU A 211 16.68 -42.78 -32.94
CA LEU A 211 15.24 -42.73 -32.72
C LEU A 211 14.85 -41.89 -31.50
N PHE A 212 15.78 -41.57 -30.60
CA PHE A 212 15.48 -40.87 -29.35
C PHE A 212 14.67 -39.58 -29.57
N LYS A 213 15.02 -38.79 -30.59
CA LYS A 213 14.32 -37.53 -30.91
C LYS A 213 12.84 -37.75 -31.30
N VAL A 214 12.55 -38.85 -31.99
CA VAL A 214 11.19 -39.22 -32.40
C VAL A 214 10.43 -39.77 -31.21
N LEU A 215 11.05 -40.68 -30.44
CA LEU A 215 10.48 -41.21 -29.21
C LEU A 215 10.17 -40.10 -28.19
N ALA A 216 11.04 -39.10 -28.08
CA ALA A 216 10.82 -37.94 -27.22
C ALA A 216 9.61 -37.11 -27.68
N LYS A 217 9.51 -36.83 -28.98
CA LYS A 217 8.38 -36.09 -29.56
C LYS A 217 7.06 -36.83 -29.36
N ASP A 218 7.05 -38.15 -29.59
CA ASP A 218 5.82 -38.93 -29.68
C ASP A 218 5.36 -39.50 -28.32
N HIS A 219 6.27 -39.66 -27.36
CA HIS A 219 5.99 -40.38 -26.11
C HIS A 219 6.33 -39.62 -24.82
N SER A 220 7.13 -38.54 -24.87
CA SER A 220 7.43 -37.75 -23.68
C SER A 220 6.18 -37.03 -23.19
N GLU A 221 5.91 -37.16 -21.89
CA GLU A 221 4.82 -36.54 -21.16
C GLU A 221 5.21 -35.16 -20.60
N ASP A 222 6.44 -34.69 -20.86
CA ASP A 222 6.84 -33.29 -20.68
C ASP A 222 6.60 -32.50 -21.98
N PRO A 223 5.55 -31.65 -22.08
CA PRO A 223 5.20 -30.98 -23.32
C PRO A 223 6.27 -30.00 -23.81
N ALA A 224 7.02 -29.37 -22.89
CA ALA A 224 8.01 -28.37 -23.22
C ALA A 224 9.16 -28.99 -24.03
N SER A 225 9.77 -30.06 -23.54
CA SER A 225 10.83 -30.77 -24.27
C SER A 225 10.31 -31.56 -25.46
N ALA A 226 9.14 -32.21 -25.37
CA ALA A 226 8.57 -33.01 -26.47
C ALA A 226 8.40 -32.20 -27.76
N SER A 227 7.93 -30.95 -27.64
CA SER A 227 7.70 -30.03 -28.77
C SER A 227 8.98 -29.68 -29.55
N VAL A 228 10.15 -29.81 -28.91
CA VAL A 228 11.48 -29.57 -29.50
C VAL A 228 12.31 -30.85 -29.56
N GLU A 229 11.63 -31.98 -29.83
CA GLU A 229 12.24 -33.30 -30.01
C GLU A 229 13.08 -33.76 -28.80
N GLY A 230 12.59 -33.46 -27.60
CA GLY A 230 13.22 -33.78 -26.31
C GLY A 230 14.34 -32.83 -25.90
N LEU A 231 14.69 -31.81 -26.69
CA LEU A 231 15.86 -30.99 -26.41
C LEU A 231 15.69 -30.12 -25.15
N LEU A 232 16.67 -30.19 -24.25
CA LEU A 232 16.75 -29.31 -23.07
C LEU A 232 17.75 -28.18 -23.26
N PRO A 233 17.59 -27.05 -22.53
CA PRO A 233 18.70 -26.14 -22.27
C PRO A 233 19.93 -26.92 -21.76
N PRO A 234 21.16 -26.57 -22.18
CA PRO A 234 22.35 -27.33 -21.77
C PRO A 234 22.46 -27.45 -20.25
N ILE A 235 22.61 -28.68 -19.77
CA ILE A 235 22.78 -29.00 -18.35
C ILE A 235 24.17 -28.51 -17.93
N ARG A 236 24.22 -27.83 -16.79
CA ARG A 236 25.43 -27.25 -16.20
C ARG A 236 25.68 -27.91 -14.85
N ARG A 237 26.92 -27.86 -14.37
CA ARG A 237 27.25 -28.31 -13.01
C ARG A 237 26.71 -27.31 -11.98
N PHE A 238 26.28 -27.80 -10.82
CA PHE A 238 25.94 -27.01 -9.64
C PHE A 238 24.77 -26.03 -9.80
N THR A 239 23.86 -26.27 -10.76
CA THR A 239 22.74 -25.36 -11.05
C THR A 239 21.37 -26.00 -10.81
N GLY A 240 21.31 -27.32 -10.67
CA GLY A 240 20.07 -28.07 -10.50
C GLY A 240 20.28 -29.35 -9.68
N ASP A 241 19.60 -30.42 -10.10
CA ASP A 241 19.63 -31.71 -9.40
C ASP A 241 20.96 -32.44 -9.61
N GLU A 242 21.61 -32.81 -8.50
CA GLU A 242 22.96 -33.39 -8.51
C GLU A 242 23.00 -34.76 -9.18
N GLU A 243 21.98 -35.60 -9.03
CA GLU A 243 21.95 -36.92 -9.69
C GLU A 243 21.81 -36.76 -11.21
N LEU A 244 20.89 -35.90 -11.64
CA LEU A 244 20.66 -35.62 -13.06
C LEU A 244 21.89 -35.03 -13.72
N GLU A 245 22.55 -34.06 -13.07
CA GLU A 245 23.81 -33.49 -13.55
C GLU A 245 24.90 -34.56 -13.67
N ASN A 246 25.13 -35.35 -12.62
CA ASN A 246 26.17 -36.39 -12.64
C ASN A 246 25.94 -37.41 -13.74
N VAL A 247 24.69 -37.81 -13.97
CA VAL A 247 24.33 -38.74 -15.05
C VAL A 247 24.56 -38.09 -16.41
N ALA A 248 24.07 -36.87 -16.64
CA ALA A 248 24.25 -36.18 -17.91
C ALA A 248 25.73 -36.01 -18.29
N PHE A 249 26.59 -35.65 -17.32
CA PHE A 249 28.04 -35.50 -17.54
C PHE A 249 28.80 -36.80 -17.71
N ALA A 250 28.26 -37.94 -17.26
CA ALA A 250 28.88 -39.24 -17.47
C ALA A 250 28.61 -39.82 -18.88
N LEU A 251 27.53 -39.39 -19.54
CA LEU A 251 27.13 -39.91 -20.85
C LEU A 251 28.09 -39.54 -21.97
N GLN A 252 28.47 -40.52 -22.77
CA GLN A 252 29.11 -40.32 -24.06
C GLN A 252 28.12 -39.83 -25.11
N THR A 253 28.63 -39.24 -26.20
CA THR A 253 27.75 -38.76 -27.28
C THR A 253 26.91 -39.91 -27.85
N ASN A 254 25.60 -39.68 -27.95
CA ASN A 254 24.53 -40.63 -28.30
C ASN A 254 24.18 -41.68 -27.23
N GLU A 255 24.87 -41.73 -26.10
CA GLU A 255 24.54 -42.66 -25.01
C GLU A 255 23.22 -42.27 -24.33
N VAL A 256 22.44 -43.28 -23.96
CA VAL A 256 21.16 -43.14 -23.23
C VAL A 256 21.37 -43.52 -21.77
N SER A 257 20.90 -42.68 -20.85
CA SER A 257 21.06 -42.88 -19.42
C SER A 257 20.22 -44.02 -18.86
N LYS A 258 20.54 -44.42 -17.62
CA LYS A 258 19.58 -45.09 -16.73
C LYS A 258 18.31 -44.24 -16.54
N ILE A 259 17.22 -44.87 -16.12
CA ILE A 259 16.01 -44.16 -15.69
C ILE A 259 16.31 -43.40 -14.40
N LEU A 260 15.93 -42.13 -14.36
CA LEU A 260 16.08 -41.22 -13.21
C LEU A 260 14.70 -40.82 -12.71
N SER A 261 14.60 -40.55 -11.41
CA SER A 261 13.39 -39.96 -10.83
C SER A 261 13.47 -38.44 -10.94
N ALA A 262 12.39 -37.79 -11.35
CA ALA A 262 12.27 -36.33 -11.41
C ALA A 262 10.87 -35.93 -10.93
N GLY A 263 10.72 -35.71 -9.62
CA GLY A 263 9.42 -35.50 -8.98
C GLY A 263 8.52 -36.72 -9.15
N GLU A 264 7.30 -36.52 -9.66
CA GLU A 264 6.32 -37.59 -9.95
C GLU A 264 6.55 -38.31 -11.28
N MET A 265 7.60 -37.95 -12.02
CA MET A 265 7.92 -38.52 -13.34
C MET A 265 9.25 -39.28 -13.29
N TYR A 266 9.40 -40.18 -14.26
CA TYR A 266 10.64 -40.83 -14.57
C TYR A 266 11.20 -40.26 -15.87
N VAL A 267 12.51 -40.09 -15.94
CA VAL A 267 13.19 -39.52 -17.12
C VAL A 267 14.36 -40.38 -17.59
N ILE A 268 14.58 -40.40 -18.89
CA ILE A 268 15.84 -40.85 -19.50
C ILE A 268 16.42 -39.73 -20.33
N LEU A 269 17.75 -39.64 -20.36
CA LEU A 269 18.49 -38.64 -21.11
C LEU A 269 19.27 -39.30 -22.24
N GLN A 270 19.46 -38.56 -23.34
CA GLN A 270 20.46 -38.88 -24.34
C GLN A 270 21.44 -37.71 -24.46
N CYS A 271 22.74 -37.99 -24.38
CA CYS A 271 23.74 -36.98 -24.64
C CYS A 271 23.84 -36.68 -26.13
N VAL A 272 23.65 -35.41 -26.50
CA VAL A 272 23.82 -34.92 -27.87
C VAL A 272 25.26 -34.50 -28.10
N GLN A 273 25.85 -33.75 -27.16
CA GLN A 273 27.25 -33.35 -27.20
C GLN A 273 27.69 -32.77 -25.86
N HIS A 274 28.99 -32.90 -25.58
CA HIS A 274 29.68 -32.12 -24.55
C HIS A 274 30.08 -30.76 -25.11
N ILE A 275 29.81 -29.71 -24.36
CA ILE A 275 30.18 -28.33 -24.67
C ILE A 275 31.33 -27.95 -23.73
N PRO A 276 32.50 -27.55 -24.26
CA PRO A 276 33.64 -27.16 -23.42
C PRO A 276 33.30 -25.90 -22.59
N PRO A 277 34.03 -25.67 -21.48
CA PRO A 277 33.85 -24.45 -20.70
C PRO A 277 34.13 -23.21 -21.55
N ALA A 278 33.45 -22.12 -21.21
CA ALA A 278 33.83 -20.81 -21.69
C ALA A 278 35.10 -20.36 -20.96
N ASN A 279 36.04 -19.77 -21.70
CA ASN A 279 37.28 -19.21 -21.15
C ASN A 279 37.27 -17.68 -21.34
N PRO A 280 36.62 -16.92 -20.43
CA PRO A 280 36.69 -15.46 -20.48
C PRO A 280 38.14 -14.96 -20.40
N PRO A 281 38.47 -13.82 -21.05
CA PRO A 281 39.76 -13.17 -20.87
C PRO A 281 40.07 -12.89 -19.39
N GLN A 282 41.36 -12.91 -19.02
CA GLN A 282 41.79 -12.75 -17.62
C GLN A 282 41.26 -11.47 -16.94
N ALA A 283 41.14 -10.37 -17.68
CA ALA A 283 40.55 -9.13 -17.17
C ALA A 283 39.08 -9.32 -16.75
N GLN A 284 38.28 -10.01 -17.56
CA GLN A 284 36.87 -10.31 -17.25
C GLN A 284 36.75 -11.36 -16.13
N MET A 285 37.70 -12.28 -16.02
CA MET A 285 37.72 -13.29 -14.96
C MET A 285 37.76 -12.67 -13.56
N GLN A 286 38.55 -11.61 -13.36
CA GLN A 286 38.61 -10.91 -12.08
C GLN A 286 37.28 -10.23 -11.73
N GLU A 287 36.65 -9.60 -12.71
CA GLU A 287 35.33 -8.98 -12.55
C GLU A 287 34.24 -10.03 -12.25
N ILE A 288 34.25 -11.16 -12.95
CA ILE A 288 33.32 -12.28 -12.74
C ILE A 288 33.48 -12.86 -11.34
N GLN A 289 34.71 -13.15 -10.90
CA GLN A 289 34.96 -13.69 -9.56
C GLN A 289 34.53 -12.70 -8.47
N THR A 290 34.76 -11.40 -8.68
CA THR A 290 34.31 -10.35 -7.76
C THR A 290 32.79 -10.30 -7.69
N ARG A 291 32.10 -10.34 -8.84
CA ARG A 291 30.64 -10.39 -8.89
C ARG A 291 30.08 -11.61 -8.17
N ILE A 292 30.57 -12.81 -8.48
CA ILE A 292 30.13 -14.07 -7.86
C ILE A 292 30.33 -14.01 -6.34
N LYS A 293 31.51 -13.57 -5.89
CA LYS A 293 31.80 -13.42 -4.48
C LYS A 293 30.80 -12.48 -3.80
N THR A 294 30.56 -11.31 -4.37
CA THR A 294 29.60 -10.34 -3.82
C THR A 294 28.17 -10.87 -3.81
N GLU A 295 27.73 -11.58 -4.85
CA GLU A 295 26.39 -12.19 -4.90
C GLU A 295 26.21 -13.28 -3.84
N LEU A 296 27.26 -14.08 -3.59
CA LEU A 296 27.29 -15.07 -2.52
C LEU A 296 27.28 -14.42 -1.14
N GLU A 297 28.08 -13.37 -0.91
CA GLU A 297 28.06 -12.59 0.33
C GLU A 297 26.67 -11.97 0.58
N ASP A 298 26.04 -11.38 -0.44
CA ASP A 298 24.68 -10.81 -0.35
C ASP A 298 23.62 -11.90 -0.07
N ARG A 299 23.78 -13.11 -0.59
CA ARG A 299 22.89 -14.26 -0.33
C ARG A 299 23.03 -14.75 1.10
N LYS A 300 24.26 -15.04 1.54
CA LYS A 300 24.56 -15.44 2.92
C LYS A 300 24.11 -14.40 3.92
N LEU A 301 24.33 -13.11 3.63
CA LEU A 301 23.86 -12.03 4.48
C LEU A 301 22.34 -12.04 4.63
N ARG A 302 21.57 -12.23 3.54
CA ARG A 302 20.11 -12.32 3.64
C ARG A 302 19.65 -13.51 4.48
N GLU A 303 20.34 -14.63 4.39
CA GLU A 303 20.05 -15.83 5.18
C GLU A 303 20.45 -15.69 6.66
N SER A 304 21.52 -14.93 6.96
CA SER A 304 22.07 -14.81 8.31
C SER A 304 21.71 -13.51 9.05
N ALA A 305 21.24 -12.47 8.37
CA ALA A 305 21.05 -11.14 8.95
C ALA A 305 20.06 -11.15 10.11
N GLU A 306 18.95 -11.88 9.97
CA GLU A 306 17.97 -12.05 11.05
C GLU A 306 18.62 -12.70 12.28
N GLN A 307 19.36 -13.80 12.10
CA GLN A 307 20.03 -14.48 13.21
C GLN A 307 21.10 -13.60 13.88
N VAL A 308 21.87 -12.85 13.10
CA VAL A 308 22.86 -11.89 13.62
C VAL A 308 22.15 -10.85 14.47
N TYR A 309 21.07 -10.27 13.97
CA TYR A 309 20.29 -9.28 14.68
C TYR A 309 19.66 -9.85 15.97
N LEU A 310 19.03 -11.02 15.92
CA LEU A 310 18.46 -11.69 17.11
C LEU A 310 19.52 -11.92 18.18
N THR A 311 20.71 -12.38 17.78
CA THR A 311 21.84 -12.59 18.70
C THR A 311 22.31 -11.28 19.35
N LEU A 312 22.33 -10.17 18.62
CA LEU A 312 22.68 -8.85 19.17
C LEU A 312 21.62 -8.35 20.15
N ARG A 313 20.35 -8.58 19.84
CA ARG A 313 19.22 -8.21 20.69
C ARG A 313 19.22 -8.99 22.01
N GLU A 314 19.41 -10.31 21.95
CA GLU A 314 19.51 -11.17 23.14
C GLU A 314 20.65 -10.77 24.09
N LYS A 315 21.77 -10.31 23.52
CA LYS A 315 22.93 -9.82 24.30
C LYS A 315 22.73 -8.42 24.86
N SER A 316 21.68 -7.71 24.47
CA SER A 316 21.43 -6.33 24.86
C SER A 316 20.41 -6.24 25.99
N SER A 317 20.68 -5.39 26.98
CA SER A 317 19.71 -4.99 27.99
C SER A 317 18.85 -3.86 27.43
N ILE A 318 17.57 -4.13 27.19
CA ILE A 318 16.61 -3.18 26.61
C ILE A 318 15.48 -2.93 27.61
N THR A 319 15.30 -1.67 27.98
CA THR A 319 14.18 -1.21 28.82
C THR A 319 13.40 -0.13 28.08
N VAL A 320 12.21 -0.48 27.59
CA VAL A 320 11.25 0.50 27.05
C VAL A 320 10.62 1.27 28.20
N VAL A 321 10.75 2.61 28.18
CA VAL A 321 10.22 3.53 29.20
C VAL A 321 8.88 4.11 28.75
N HIS A 322 8.78 4.55 27.49
CA HIS A 322 7.58 5.14 26.93
C HIS A 322 6.36 4.21 27.05
N GLY A 323 5.21 4.78 27.45
CA GLY A 323 3.96 4.05 27.61
C GLY A 323 3.85 3.28 28.94
N LYS A 324 4.88 3.33 29.80
CA LYS A 324 4.89 2.69 31.12
C LYS A 324 4.98 3.74 32.23
N LEU A 325 3.84 4.05 32.85
CA LEU A 325 3.70 5.14 33.82
C LEU A 325 4.75 5.13 34.95
N GLU A 326 5.07 3.97 35.51
CA GLU A 326 6.08 3.86 36.58
C GLU A 326 7.49 4.15 36.06
N MET A 327 7.83 3.66 34.85
CA MET A 327 9.14 3.89 34.23
C MET A 327 9.29 5.35 33.80
N GLU A 328 8.25 5.98 33.25
CA GLU A 328 8.27 7.39 32.86
C GLU A 328 8.49 8.32 34.06
N ARG A 329 7.98 7.95 35.24
CA ARG A 329 8.28 8.66 36.51
C ARG A 329 9.72 8.47 36.96
N GLN A 330 10.27 7.27 36.76
CA GLN A 330 11.65 6.94 37.16
C GLN A 330 12.69 7.55 36.21
N TYR A 331 12.39 7.63 34.92
CA TYR A 331 13.29 8.12 33.86
C TYR A 331 12.61 9.23 33.04
N PRO A 332 12.41 10.42 33.64
CA PRO A 332 11.75 11.53 32.94
C PRO A 332 12.54 11.96 31.71
N GLY A 333 11.84 12.15 30.59
CA GLY A 333 12.45 12.57 29.32
C GLY A 333 13.15 11.46 28.54
N VAL A 334 13.02 10.19 28.96
CA VAL A 334 13.64 9.03 28.28
C VAL A 334 12.56 8.17 27.62
N ALA A 335 12.79 7.78 26.36
CA ALA A 335 11.90 6.89 25.60
C ALA A 335 12.22 5.41 25.84
N ALA A 336 13.51 5.07 25.84
CA ALA A 336 14.01 3.73 26.10
C ALA A 336 15.48 3.78 26.58
N ILE A 337 15.97 2.68 27.14
CA ILE A 337 17.35 2.50 27.56
C ILE A 337 17.90 1.23 26.91
N VAL A 338 19.05 1.33 26.25
CA VAL A 338 19.76 0.21 25.60
C VAL A 338 21.18 0.13 26.14
N ASN A 339 21.52 -0.96 26.83
CA ASN A 339 22.83 -1.18 27.46
C ASN A 339 23.31 0.04 28.28
N GLN A 340 22.42 0.60 29.11
CA GLN A 340 22.63 1.80 29.96
C GLN A 340 22.63 3.15 29.22
N GLN A 341 22.57 3.16 27.89
CA GLN A 341 22.43 4.39 27.10
C GLN A 341 20.95 4.73 26.90
N ALA A 342 20.56 5.94 27.30
CA ALA A 342 19.19 6.43 27.13
C ALA A 342 18.94 6.97 25.72
N ILE A 343 17.86 6.53 25.09
CA ILE A 343 17.23 7.16 23.94
C ILE A 343 16.31 8.25 24.49
N GLN A 344 16.63 9.52 24.22
CA GLN A 344 15.89 10.66 24.75
C GLN A 344 14.53 10.81 24.05
N MET A 345 13.52 11.29 24.76
CA MET A 345 12.20 11.61 24.17
C MET A 345 12.34 12.61 23.03
N GLU A 346 13.23 13.59 23.11
CA GLU A 346 13.45 14.52 21.99
C GLU A 346 13.94 13.81 20.72
N THR A 347 14.83 12.82 20.85
CA THR A 347 15.30 12.03 19.70
C THR A 347 14.16 11.22 19.08
N TYR A 348 13.35 10.60 19.93
CA TYR A 348 12.19 9.84 19.51
C TYR A 348 11.10 10.72 18.86
N ASP A 349 10.83 11.89 19.44
CA ASP A 349 9.89 12.88 18.92
C ASP A 349 10.31 13.40 17.55
N ASN A 350 11.58 13.77 17.42
CA ASN A 350 12.15 14.21 16.15
C ASN A 350 12.06 13.10 15.10
N ALA A 351 12.33 11.84 15.45
CA ALA A 351 12.19 10.70 14.54
C ALA A 351 10.73 10.51 14.09
N CYS A 352 9.77 10.59 15.01
CA CYS A 352 8.34 10.50 14.71
C CYS A 352 7.88 11.61 13.75
N VAL A 353 8.26 12.86 14.03
CA VAL A 353 7.91 14.01 13.17
C VAL A 353 8.60 13.93 11.82
N LYS A 354 9.87 13.52 11.78
CA LYS A 354 10.61 13.34 10.52
C LYS A 354 9.93 12.31 9.62
N ARG A 355 9.44 11.21 10.20
CA ARG A 355 8.80 10.13 9.43
C ARG A 355 7.37 10.44 9.02
N PHE A 356 6.56 10.93 9.97
CA PHE A 356 5.11 11.00 9.81
C PHE A 356 4.53 12.39 10.00
N GLY A 357 5.35 13.39 10.36
CA GLY A 357 4.92 14.75 10.63
C GLY A 357 4.14 15.35 9.46
N LYS A 358 4.67 15.24 8.23
CA LYS A 358 3.99 15.74 7.01
C LYS A 358 2.61 15.10 6.80
N LYS A 359 2.49 13.80 7.07
CA LYS A 359 1.22 13.04 6.95
C LYS A 359 0.19 13.50 7.98
N ILE A 360 0.62 13.80 9.20
CA ILE A 360 -0.26 14.16 10.32
C ILE A 360 -0.60 15.65 10.36
N LEU A 361 0.31 16.52 9.90
CA LEU A 361 0.19 17.96 10.03
C LEU A 361 -1.07 18.54 9.37
N ASP A 362 -1.48 18.03 8.19
CA ASP A 362 -2.68 18.52 7.50
C ASP A 362 -3.96 18.33 8.34
N GLY A 363 -4.07 17.19 9.04
CA GLY A 363 -5.16 16.91 9.96
C GLY A 363 -5.14 17.83 11.19
N GLU A 364 -3.96 18.12 11.74
CA GLU A 364 -3.81 19.06 12.85
C GLU A 364 -4.10 20.50 12.45
N ILE A 365 -3.76 20.91 11.22
CA ILE A 365 -4.16 22.21 10.66
C ILE A 365 -5.69 22.29 10.58
N ASN A 366 -6.35 21.26 10.06
CA ASN A 366 -7.82 21.21 10.00
C ASN A 366 -8.45 21.29 11.39
N ARG A 367 -7.90 20.57 12.37
CA ARG A 367 -8.35 20.64 13.75
C ARG A 367 -8.22 22.05 14.30
N LYS A 368 -7.07 22.71 14.14
CA LYS A 368 -6.83 24.09 14.59
C LYS A 368 -7.82 25.08 13.95
N LEU A 369 -8.14 24.91 12.65
CA LEU A 369 -9.14 25.72 11.95
C LEU A 369 -10.54 25.53 12.53
N ILE A 370 -10.95 24.29 12.76
CA ILE A 370 -12.26 23.96 13.33
C ILE A 370 -12.37 24.49 14.77
N GLU A 371 -11.34 24.30 15.60
CA GLU A 371 -11.27 24.83 16.97
C GLU A 371 -11.40 26.36 16.99
N GLY A 372 -10.66 27.06 16.11
CA GLY A 372 -10.75 28.51 15.96
C GLY A 372 -12.15 28.96 15.53
N ALA A 373 -12.78 28.23 14.61
CA ALA A 373 -14.16 28.50 14.18
C ALA A 373 -15.18 28.30 15.30
N LEU A 374 -15.05 27.24 16.10
CA LEU A 374 -15.89 26.99 17.26
C LEU A 374 -15.74 28.10 18.30
N THR A 375 -14.51 28.52 18.60
CA THR A 375 -14.26 29.63 19.54
C THR A 375 -14.86 30.93 19.04
N LYS A 376 -14.69 31.26 17.76
CA LYS A 376 -15.29 32.46 17.14
C LYS A 376 -16.82 32.42 17.18
N ALA A 377 -17.42 31.24 17.01
CA ALA A 377 -18.85 31.03 17.10
C ALA A 377 -19.37 30.84 18.55
N GLN A 378 -18.48 30.88 19.56
CA GLN A 378 -18.80 30.61 20.97
C GLN A 378 -19.49 29.24 21.18
N LEU A 379 -19.11 28.24 20.38
CA LEU A 379 -19.62 26.88 20.45
C LEU A 379 -18.63 25.98 21.21
N GLN A 380 -19.17 25.05 22.00
CA GLN A 380 -18.40 24.02 22.69
C GLN A 380 -18.90 22.63 22.30
N ILE A 381 -17.99 21.66 22.27
CA ILE A 381 -18.30 20.25 22.04
C ILE A 381 -18.31 19.54 23.40
N SER A 382 -19.42 18.89 23.72
CA SER A 382 -19.61 18.11 24.94
C SER A 382 -19.44 16.62 24.66
N GLN A 383 -19.20 15.82 25.71
CA GLN A 383 -19.17 14.37 25.58
C GLN A 383 -20.49 13.80 25.05
N ALA A 384 -21.62 14.38 25.45
CA ALA A 384 -22.93 13.98 24.94
C ALA A 384 -23.07 14.18 23.42
N ASP A 385 -22.46 15.24 22.85
CA ASP A 385 -22.44 15.44 21.40
C ASP A 385 -21.64 14.32 20.69
N ILE A 386 -20.51 13.91 21.29
CA ILE A 386 -19.66 12.82 20.79
C ILE A 386 -20.40 11.49 20.86
N ASP A 387 -20.97 11.15 22.02
CA ASP A 387 -21.68 9.89 22.23
C ASP A 387 -22.86 9.77 21.25
N GLN A 388 -23.61 10.86 21.04
CA GLN A 388 -24.71 10.89 20.08
C GLN A 388 -24.24 10.61 18.65
N GLU A 389 -23.09 11.15 18.25
CA GLU A 389 -22.54 10.90 16.91
C GLU A 389 -22.01 9.46 16.77
N ILE A 390 -21.42 8.87 17.81
CA ILE A 390 -21.03 7.45 17.81
C ILE A 390 -22.27 6.55 17.67
N HIS A 391 -23.34 6.82 18.42
CA HIS A 391 -24.62 6.12 18.30
C HIS A 391 -25.18 6.21 16.88
N ARG A 392 -25.16 7.42 16.31
CA ARG A 392 -25.62 7.67 14.95
C ARG A 392 -24.78 6.92 13.91
N ALA A 393 -23.45 6.90 14.07
CA ALA A 393 -22.54 6.18 13.18
C ALA A 393 -22.81 4.67 13.21
N ALA A 394 -22.94 4.09 14.40
CA ALA A 394 -23.28 2.67 14.56
C ALA A 394 -24.59 2.30 13.83
N GLN A 395 -25.65 3.09 14.03
CA GLN A 395 -26.93 2.88 13.33
C GLN A 395 -26.79 3.05 11.81
N TYR A 396 -26.01 4.04 11.36
CA TYR A 396 -25.81 4.29 9.94
C TYR A 396 -25.13 3.11 9.24
N PHE A 397 -24.10 2.53 9.86
CA PHE A 397 -23.35 1.40 9.34
C PHE A 397 -24.00 0.04 9.62
N GLY A 398 -25.08 0.00 10.41
CA GLY A 398 -25.83 -1.22 10.70
C GLY A 398 -25.32 -2.03 11.89
N PHE A 399 -24.47 -1.45 12.72
CA PHE A 399 -24.10 -2.02 14.02
C PHE A 399 -25.27 -1.79 14.97
N ALA A 400 -26.20 -2.74 14.97
CA ALA A 400 -27.41 -2.72 15.77
C ALA A 400 -27.58 -4.05 16.51
N LYS A 401 -27.97 -3.97 17.77
CA LYS A 401 -28.33 -5.11 18.60
C LYS A 401 -29.67 -5.68 18.17
N ALA A 402 -30.03 -6.84 18.71
CA ALA A 402 -31.32 -7.50 18.43
C ALA A 402 -32.55 -6.64 18.78
N ASP A 403 -32.41 -5.70 19.72
CA ASP A 403 -33.46 -4.75 20.11
C ASP A 403 -33.50 -3.47 19.23
N GLY A 404 -32.63 -3.38 18.21
CA GLY A 404 -32.51 -2.23 17.31
C GLY A 404 -31.70 -1.05 17.87
N SER A 405 -31.19 -1.14 19.11
CA SER A 405 -30.27 -0.14 19.66
C SER A 405 -28.88 -0.27 19.03
N ALA A 406 -28.10 0.82 19.07
CA ALA A 406 -26.77 0.86 18.48
C ALA A 406 -25.79 -0.09 19.21
N ASP A 407 -25.03 -0.88 18.45
CA ASP A 407 -23.99 -1.76 18.97
C ASP A 407 -22.62 -1.07 18.89
N ILE A 408 -22.33 -0.22 19.89
CA ILE A 408 -21.08 0.53 19.95
C ILE A 408 -19.85 -0.38 20.11
N PRO A 409 -19.84 -1.40 21.01
CA PRO A 409 -18.72 -2.31 21.10
C PRO A 409 -18.38 -2.97 19.77
N GLN A 410 -19.39 -3.45 19.03
CA GLN A 410 -19.16 -4.08 17.73
C GLN A 410 -18.63 -3.08 16.68
N LEU A 411 -19.11 -1.83 16.70
CA LEU A 411 -18.55 -0.77 15.87
C LEU A 411 -17.06 -0.55 16.18
N LEU A 412 -16.71 -0.37 17.45
CA LEU A 412 -15.33 -0.09 17.86
C LEU A 412 -14.38 -1.25 17.54
N GLU A 413 -14.82 -2.50 17.78
CA GLU A 413 -14.07 -3.69 17.39
C GLU A 413 -13.84 -3.74 15.87
N SER A 414 -14.85 -3.38 15.07
CA SER A 414 -14.69 -3.33 13.62
C SER A 414 -13.69 -2.27 13.15
N ILE A 415 -13.60 -1.13 13.84
CA ILE A 415 -12.64 -0.07 13.53
C ILE A 415 -11.21 -0.50 13.86
N GLU A 416 -11.02 -1.18 14.99
CA GLU A 416 -9.71 -1.73 15.37
C GLU A 416 -9.24 -2.80 14.37
N GLN A 417 -10.13 -3.71 13.95
CA GLN A 417 -9.79 -4.84 13.09
C GLN A 417 -9.68 -4.46 11.60
N GLU A 418 -10.60 -3.66 11.07
CA GLU A 418 -10.69 -3.35 9.64
C GLU A 418 -9.88 -2.09 9.27
N ASP A 419 -9.84 -1.07 10.13
CA ASP A 419 -9.21 0.23 9.85
C ASP A 419 -7.87 0.43 10.59
N ASN A 420 -7.45 -0.53 11.43
CA ASN A 420 -6.22 -0.49 12.23
C ASN A 420 -6.10 0.82 13.04
N MET A 421 -7.21 1.27 13.64
CA MET A 421 -7.32 2.53 14.37
C MET A 421 -7.89 2.28 15.77
N THR A 422 -7.31 2.91 16.80
CA THR A 422 -7.85 2.79 18.16
C THR A 422 -9.15 3.60 18.32
N PRO A 423 -10.04 3.24 19.27
CA PRO A 423 -11.25 4.00 19.57
C PRO A 423 -10.97 5.48 19.86
N GLU A 424 -9.86 5.79 20.55
CA GLU A 424 -9.46 7.16 20.85
C GLU A 424 -9.13 7.94 19.57
N LEU A 425 -8.40 7.31 18.63
CA LEU A 425 -8.08 7.91 17.34
C LEU A 425 -9.32 8.09 16.48
N TYR A 426 -10.23 7.11 16.48
CA TYR A 426 -11.51 7.21 15.77
C TYR A 426 -12.35 8.38 16.29
N VAL A 427 -12.46 8.51 17.61
CA VAL A 427 -13.18 9.63 18.21
C VAL A 427 -12.52 10.95 17.84
N ARG A 428 -11.19 11.03 17.94
CA ARG A 428 -10.43 12.26 17.69
C ARG A 428 -10.45 12.69 16.22
N ASP A 429 -10.28 11.77 15.28
CA ASP A 429 -10.02 12.06 13.86
C ASP A 429 -11.25 11.91 12.97
N VAL A 430 -12.28 11.18 13.41
CA VAL A 430 -13.52 10.98 12.64
C VAL A 430 -14.72 11.60 13.33
N ILE A 431 -14.98 11.23 14.59
CA ILE A 431 -16.20 11.66 15.29
C ILE A 431 -16.13 13.15 15.65
N TRP A 432 -15.09 13.59 16.35
CA TRP A 432 -14.94 14.96 16.80
C TRP A 432 -15.05 16.00 15.68
N PRO A 433 -14.33 15.88 14.53
CA PRO A 433 -14.49 16.86 13.45
C PRO A 433 -15.89 16.81 12.84
N THR A 434 -16.52 15.63 12.76
CA THR A 434 -17.91 15.50 12.29
C THR A 434 -18.88 16.24 13.21
N VAL A 435 -18.77 16.03 14.53
CA VAL A 435 -19.58 16.73 15.53
C VAL A 435 -19.37 18.25 15.44
N ALA A 436 -18.11 18.68 15.40
CA ALA A 436 -17.75 20.09 15.34
C ALA A 436 -18.29 20.78 14.09
N LEU A 437 -18.11 20.18 12.91
CA LEU A 437 -18.59 20.74 11.64
C LEU A 437 -20.13 20.71 11.56
N LYS A 438 -20.81 19.68 12.08
CA LYS A 438 -22.27 19.69 12.22
C LYS A 438 -22.75 20.84 13.09
N LYS A 439 -22.08 21.10 14.21
CA LYS A 439 -22.43 22.22 15.11
C LYS A 439 -22.21 23.57 14.44
N LEU A 440 -21.11 23.75 13.72
CA LEU A 440 -20.81 24.96 12.93
C LEU A 440 -21.77 25.18 11.74
N THR A 441 -22.41 24.11 11.28
CA THR A 441 -23.37 24.13 10.15
C THR A 441 -24.82 23.95 10.60
N ALA A 442 -25.08 23.95 11.91
CA ALA A 442 -26.43 23.83 12.46
C ALA A 442 -27.36 24.88 11.86
N GLY A 443 -28.55 24.46 11.44
CA GLY A 443 -29.53 25.32 10.77
C GLY A 443 -29.28 25.59 9.28
N LYS A 444 -28.13 25.18 8.71
CA LYS A 444 -27.88 25.24 7.25
C LYS A 444 -28.37 24.00 6.51
N VAL A 445 -28.67 22.93 7.24
CA VAL A 445 -29.19 21.67 6.69
C VAL A 445 -30.67 21.57 7.04
N ALA A 446 -31.50 21.57 6.00
CA ALA A 446 -32.92 21.28 6.09
C ALA A 446 -33.29 20.31 4.97
N VAL A 447 -34.05 19.26 5.32
CA VAL A 447 -34.67 18.36 4.35
C VAL A 447 -36.07 18.89 4.07
N THR A 448 -36.29 19.35 2.84
CA THR A 448 -37.58 19.85 2.39
C THR A 448 -38.41 18.71 1.80
N ASP A 449 -39.72 18.92 1.70
CA ASP A 449 -40.61 17.98 1.01
C ASP A 449 -40.21 17.80 -0.46
N GLU A 450 -39.65 18.83 -1.09
CA GLU A 450 -39.10 18.74 -2.44
C GLU A 450 -37.90 17.78 -2.50
N ASP A 451 -37.02 17.79 -1.50
CA ASP A 451 -35.90 16.85 -1.45
C ASP A 451 -36.40 15.41 -1.31
N ILE A 452 -37.36 15.18 -0.42
CA ILE A 452 -37.99 13.87 -0.24
C ILE A 452 -38.64 13.41 -1.54
N GLN A 453 -39.37 14.29 -2.22
CA GLN A 453 -40.01 13.96 -3.49
C GLN A 453 -38.97 13.64 -4.57
N LYS A 454 -37.89 14.43 -4.68
CA LYS A 454 -36.80 14.14 -5.61
C LYS A 454 -36.13 12.80 -5.31
N GLY A 455 -35.90 12.49 -4.04
CA GLY A 455 -35.35 11.21 -3.60
C GLY A 455 -36.28 10.03 -3.90
N PHE A 456 -37.59 10.23 -3.72
CA PHE A 456 -38.60 9.23 -4.06
C PHE A 456 -38.64 8.98 -5.56
N ASP A 457 -38.70 10.04 -6.37
CA ASP A 457 -38.69 9.97 -7.84
C ASP A 457 -37.41 9.27 -8.35
N ALA A 458 -36.25 9.53 -7.74
CA ALA A 458 -34.99 8.92 -8.13
C ALA A 458 -34.92 7.42 -7.83
N ASN A 459 -35.42 7.01 -6.66
CA ASN A 459 -35.28 5.64 -6.19
C ASN A 459 -36.42 4.74 -6.66
N TYR A 460 -37.64 5.26 -6.66
CA TYR A 460 -38.88 4.50 -6.84
C TYR A 460 -39.72 4.95 -8.05
N GLY A 461 -39.47 6.16 -8.57
CA GLY A 461 -40.22 6.72 -9.70
C GLY A 461 -39.98 5.99 -11.04
N PRO A 462 -40.74 6.34 -12.08
CA PRO A 462 -40.53 5.81 -13.42
C PRO A 462 -39.15 6.19 -13.93
N ARG A 463 -38.51 5.30 -14.68
CA ARG A 463 -37.21 5.52 -15.31
C ARG A 463 -37.38 5.59 -16.82
N ALA A 464 -36.71 6.53 -17.47
CA ALA A 464 -36.73 6.64 -18.92
C ALA A 464 -35.90 5.51 -19.53
N GLU A 465 -36.55 4.68 -20.33
CA GLU A 465 -35.88 3.64 -21.13
C GLU A 465 -35.46 4.29 -22.44
N VAL A 466 -34.16 4.30 -22.71
CA VAL A 466 -33.59 4.95 -23.89
C VAL A 466 -32.49 4.09 -24.49
N LEU A 467 -32.32 4.18 -25.81
CA LEU A 467 -31.05 3.88 -26.46
C LEU A 467 -30.22 5.16 -26.49
N ALA A 468 -28.91 5.05 -26.32
CA ALA A 468 -27.97 6.18 -26.32
C ALA A 468 -26.82 5.95 -27.30
N ILE A 469 -26.37 7.02 -27.96
CA ILE A 469 -25.10 7.09 -28.68
C ILE A 469 -24.27 8.21 -28.05
N VAL A 470 -23.07 7.88 -27.57
CA VAL A 470 -22.17 8.85 -26.94
C VAL A 470 -21.00 9.13 -27.88
N LEU A 471 -20.69 10.40 -28.13
CA LEU A 471 -19.72 10.83 -29.14
C LEU A 471 -18.71 11.80 -28.53
N SER A 472 -17.47 11.74 -28.99
CA SER A 472 -16.37 12.58 -28.48
C SER A 472 -16.28 13.95 -29.14
N ASN A 473 -16.98 14.19 -30.24
CA ASN A 473 -16.91 15.47 -30.97
C ASN A 473 -18.23 15.84 -31.66
N GLN A 474 -18.43 17.14 -31.82
CA GLN A 474 -19.68 17.73 -32.31
C GLN A 474 -19.98 17.39 -33.78
N ARG A 475 -18.95 17.31 -34.64
CA ARG A 475 -19.13 17.05 -36.07
C ARG A 475 -19.69 15.65 -36.32
N THR A 476 -19.09 14.64 -35.68
CA THR A 476 -19.61 13.27 -35.76
C THR A 476 -20.99 13.18 -35.13
N ALA A 477 -21.25 13.91 -34.03
CA ALA A 477 -22.58 13.95 -33.44
C ALA A 477 -23.64 14.50 -34.40
N GLN A 478 -23.34 15.58 -35.14
CA GLN A 478 -24.24 16.13 -36.14
C GLN A 478 -24.54 15.12 -37.25
N GLN A 479 -23.50 14.48 -37.79
CA GLN A 479 -23.63 13.45 -38.83
C GLN A 479 -24.50 12.27 -38.36
N VAL A 480 -24.19 11.70 -37.19
CA VAL A 480 -24.90 10.53 -36.66
C VAL A 480 -26.34 10.89 -36.30
N TRP A 481 -26.58 12.09 -35.78
CA TRP A 481 -27.92 12.59 -35.50
C TRP A 481 -28.76 12.73 -36.77
N GLU A 482 -28.21 13.27 -37.86
CA GLU A 482 -28.89 13.36 -39.15
C GLU A 482 -29.22 11.97 -39.73
N MET A 483 -28.29 11.02 -39.63
CA MET A 483 -28.54 9.63 -40.01
C MET A 483 -29.71 9.03 -39.22
N ALA A 484 -29.66 9.15 -37.88
CA ALA A 484 -30.70 8.65 -36.99
C ALA A 484 -32.07 9.33 -37.24
N ARG A 485 -32.08 10.61 -37.62
CA ARG A 485 -33.29 11.35 -37.97
C ARG A 485 -33.90 10.89 -39.29
N ASN A 486 -33.06 10.58 -40.29
CA ASN A 486 -33.50 10.15 -41.61
C ASN A 486 -34.03 8.69 -41.63
N ASN A 487 -33.55 7.86 -40.70
CA ASN A 487 -34.09 6.51 -40.48
C ASN A 487 -34.41 6.29 -38.99
N PRO A 488 -35.67 6.50 -38.59
CA PRO A 488 -36.06 6.49 -37.19
C PRO A 488 -36.25 5.08 -36.60
N SER A 489 -35.77 4.01 -37.25
CA SER A 489 -35.89 2.65 -36.69
C SER A 489 -34.93 2.44 -35.51
N GLU A 490 -35.36 1.68 -34.49
CA GLU A 490 -34.50 1.33 -33.34
C GLU A 490 -33.31 0.47 -33.76
N GLN A 491 -33.50 -0.46 -34.71
CA GLN A 491 -32.42 -1.28 -35.23
C GLN A 491 -31.31 -0.43 -35.83
N PHE A 492 -31.65 0.51 -36.71
CA PHE A 492 -30.67 1.39 -37.33
C PHE A 492 -29.98 2.30 -36.30
N PHE A 493 -30.73 2.81 -35.33
CA PHE A 493 -30.14 3.56 -34.21
C PHE A 493 -29.12 2.72 -33.44
N GLY A 494 -29.42 1.45 -33.19
CA GLY A 494 -28.52 0.51 -32.52
C GLY A 494 -27.26 0.21 -33.34
N GLU A 495 -27.37 0.09 -34.66
CA GLU A 495 -26.22 -0.05 -35.57
C GLU A 495 -25.32 1.19 -35.52
N LEU A 496 -25.91 2.39 -35.55
CA LEU A 496 -25.18 3.64 -35.36
C LEU A 496 -24.48 3.69 -33.99
N ALA A 497 -25.14 3.22 -32.92
CA ALA A 497 -24.53 3.12 -31.60
C ALA A 497 -23.33 2.17 -31.60
N SER A 498 -23.47 1.00 -32.21
CA SER A 498 -22.40 -0.01 -32.30
C SER A 498 -21.20 0.49 -33.09
N GLN A 499 -21.43 1.30 -34.13
CA GLN A 499 -20.37 1.82 -34.99
C GLN A 499 -19.70 3.08 -34.43
N TYR A 500 -20.45 4.00 -33.83
CA TYR A 500 -19.97 5.35 -33.53
C TYR A 500 -19.86 5.68 -32.04
N SER A 501 -20.51 4.93 -31.14
CA SER A 501 -20.50 5.27 -29.73
C SER A 501 -19.11 5.06 -29.11
N VAL A 502 -18.62 6.03 -28.35
CA VAL A 502 -17.36 5.96 -27.59
C VAL A 502 -17.56 5.44 -26.16
N GLU A 503 -18.80 5.19 -25.76
CA GLU A 503 -19.12 4.56 -24.48
C GLU A 503 -19.33 3.05 -24.69
N ASP A 504 -18.57 2.23 -23.96
CA ASP A 504 -18.43 0.81 -24.25
C ASP A 504 -19.73 0.02 -24.10
N SER A 505 -20.56 0.35 -23.10
CA SER A 505 -21.83 -0.35 -22.86
C SER A 505 -22.84 -0.10 -23.98
N SER A 506 -23.04 1.17 -24.34
CA SER A 506 -23.85 1.61 -25.48
C SER A 506 -23.35 0.97 -26.78
N ARG A 507 -22.04 1.03 -27.06
CA ARG A 507 -21.47 0.47 -28.29
C ARG A 507 -21.70 -1.03 -28.40
N SER A 508 -21.39 -1.77 -27.34
CA SER A 508 -21.44 -3.24 -27.36
C SER A 508 -22.86 -3.79 -27.33
N ASN A 509 -23.82 -3.00 -26.81
CA ASN A 509 -25.22 -3.41 -26.65
C ASN A 509 -26.19 -2.66 -27.58
N PHE A 510 -25.72 -2.23 -28.76
CA PHE A 510 -26.55 -1.56 -29.77
C PHE A 510 -27.37 -0.39 -29.21
N GLY A 511 -26.71 0.45 -28.41
CA GLY A 511 -27.26 1.64 -27.78
C GLY A 511 -27.95 1.41 -26.45
N LYS A 512 -28.18 0.17 -26.02
CA LYS A 512 -28.85 -0.10 -24.73
C LYS A 512 -27.99 0.35 -23.56
N VAL A 513 -28.58 1.15 -22.68
CA VAL A 513 -27.99 1.64 -21.44
C VAL A 513 -28.95 1.39 -20.26
N PRO A 514 -28.46 1.38 -19.01
CA PRO A 514 -29.34 1.31 -17.84
C PRO A 514 -30.40 2.43 -17.87
N PRO A 515 -31.67 2.15 -17.54
CA PRO A 515 -32.73 3.16 -17.55
C PRO A 515 -32.40 4.39 -16.71
N LEU A 516 -32.60 5.56 -17.28
CA LEU A 516 -32.26 6.83 -16.65
C LEU A 516 -33.30 7.18 -15.58
N ARG A 517 -32.83 7.46 -14.37
CA ARG A 517 -33.65 7.87 -13.22
C ARG A 517 -33.82 9.38 -13.24
N ARG A 518 -34.94 9.88 -12.72
CA ARG A 518 -35.09 11.32 -12.45
C ARG A 518 -34.27 11.71 -11.23
N ASN A 519 -33.63 12.88 -11.22
CA ASN A 519 -32.77 13.35 -10.12
C ASN A 519 -31.62 12.38 -9.77
N GLY A 520 -31.09 11.66 -10.77
CA GLY A 520 -30.02 10.66 -10.61
C GLY A 520 -28.60 11.25 -10.63
N GLY A 521 -28.45 12.55 -10.92
CA GLY A 521 -27.18 13.28 -10.93
C GLY A 521 -26.72 13.77 -12.30
N GLN A 522 -27.53 13.59 -13.35
CA GLN A 522 -27.25 14.06 -14.72
C GLN A 522 -28.40 14.92 -15.24
N PRO A 523 -28.65 16.11 -14.67
CA PRO A 523 -29.88 16.88 -14.88
C PRO A 523 -30.18 17.19 -16.35
N THR A 524 -29.15 17.52 -17.14
CA THR A 524 -29.31 17.80 -18.58
C THR A 524 -29.77 16.58 -19.37
N LEU A 525 -29.18 15.42 -19.09
CA LEU A 525 -29.50 14.16 -19.76
C LEU A 525 -30.87 13.64 -19.33
N GLU A 526 -31.15 13.68 -18.03
CA GLU A 526 -32.42 13.28 -17.45
C GLU A 526 -33.57 14.12 -17.97
N LYS A 527 -33.42 15.45 -18.01
CA LYS A 527 -34.44 16.35 -18.55
C LYS A 527 -34.80 15.95 -19.98
N ALA A 528 -33.80 15.79 -20.84
CA ALA A 528 -34.01 15.40 -22.22
C ALA A 528 -34.70 14.03 -22.34
N ALA A 529 -34.25 13.02 -21.58
CA ALA A 529 -34.82 11.69 -21.63
C ALA A 529 -36.31 11.65 -21.21
N PHE A 530 -36.68 12.38 -20.16
CA PHE A 530 -38.05 12.41 -19.64
C PHE A 530 -39.01 13.30 -20.44
N GLU A 531 -38.52 14.19 -21.29
CA GLU A 531 -39.34 15.01 -22.21
C GLU A 531 -39.69 14.25 -23.51
N LEU A 532 -39.00 13.14 -23.81
CA LEU A 532 -39.22 12.36 -25.03
C LEU A 532 -40.48 11.50 -24.96
N GLN A 533 -41.28 11.56 -26.03
CA GLN A 533 -42.32 10.58 -26.29
C GLN A 533 -41.70 9.23 -26.70
N PRO A 534 -42.36 8.09 -26.43
CA PRO A 534 -41.90 6.79 -26.91
C PRO A 534 -41.61 6.79 -28.41
N GLY A 535 -40.46 6.26 -28.80
CA GLY A 535 -39.95 6.24 -30.17
C GLY A 535 -39.25 7.52 -30.65
N ALA A 536 -39.39 8.63 -29.92
CA ALA A 536 -38.82 9.92 -30.31
C ALA A 536 -37.29 9.97 -30.17
N LEU A 537 -36.65 10.75 -31.05
CA LEU A 537 -35.22 11.05 -31.05
C LEU A 537 -34.98 12.39 -30.35
N SER A 538 -33.98 12.46 -29.47
CA SER A 538 -33.55 13.73 -28.86
C SER A 538 -32.81 14.61 -29.86
N GLY A 539 -32.58 15.88 -29.49
CA GLY A 539 -31.46 16.65 -30.06
C GLY A 539 -30.11 16.08 -29.61
N ILE A 540 -29.03 16.76 -30.00
CA ILE A 540 -27.68 16.45 -29.50
C ILE A 540 -27.53 17.12 -28.13
N ILE A 541 -27.25 16.31 -27.11
CA ILE A 541 -27.16 16.74 -25.71
C ILE A 541 -25.68 16.78 -25.33
N GLU A 542 -25.16 17.94 -24.92
CA GLU A 542 -23.79 18.03 -24.43
C GLU A 542 -23.72 17.74 -22.91
N VAL A 543 -22.86 16.80 -22.52
CA VAL A 543 -22.64 16.40 -21.13
C VAL A 543 -21.14 16.18 -20.90
N ASN A 544 -20.52 17.00 -20.05
CA ASN A 544 -19.10 16.90 -19.67
C ASN A 544 -18.14 16.79 -20.87
N GLY A 545 -18.34 17.63 -21.89
CA GLY A 545 -17.52 17.65 -23.10
C GLY A 545 -17.76 16.47 -24.06
N ARG A 546 -18.82 15.67 -23.84
CA ARG A 546 -19.29 14.63 -24.77
C ARG A 546 -20.66 14.98 -25.32
N TYR A 547 -21.02 14.38 -26.45
CA TYR A 547 -22.27 14.60 -27.13
C TYR A 547 -23.11 13.32 -27.11
N VAL A 548 -24.35 13.40 -26.64
CA VAL A 548 -25.25 12.26 -26.45
C VAL A 548 -26.50 12.44 -27.29
N ILE A 549 -26.87 11.39 -28.03
CA ILE A 549 -28.13 11.31 -28.75
C ILE A 549 -28.94 10.18 -28.10
N LEU A 550 -30.20 10.43 -27.80
CA LEU A 550 -31.11 9.48 -27.17
C LEU A 550 -32.25 9.11 -28.12
N LYS A 551 -32.69 7.85 -28.05
CA LYS A 551 -33.96 7.40 -28.64
C LYS A 551 -34.81 6.77 -27.54
N SER A 552 -35.99 7.32 -27.31
CA SER A 552 -36.88 6.87 -26.23
C SER A 552 -37.55 5.54 -26.57
N GLN A 553 -37.56 4.62 -25.62
CA GLN A 553 -38.31 3.37 -25.62
C GLN A 553 -39.52 3.43 -24.65
N GLY A 554 -39.72 4.58 -23.99
CA GLY A 554 -40.79 4.81 -23.01
C GLY A 554 -40.27 4.85 -21.57
N PHE A 555 -41.07 4.33 -20.65
CA PHE A 555 -40.79 4.39 -19.22
C PHE A 555 -41.05 3.05 -18.53
N THR A 556 -40.18 2.71 -17.59
CA THR A 556 -40.40 1.56 -16.70
C THR A 556 -41.63 1.78 -15.83
N LYS A 557 -42.35 0.70 -15.49
CA LYS A 557 -43.44 0.76 -14.50
C LYS A 557 -42.88 0.70 -13.07
N PRO A 558 -43.14 1.72 -12.22
CA PRO A 558 -42.74 1.68 -10.81
C PRO A 558 -43.35 0.49 -10.06
N VAL A 559 -42.53 -0.18 -9.24
CA VAL A 559 -43.02 -1.23 -8.32
C VAL A 559 -43.61 -0.61 -7.06
N VAL A 560 -43.09 0.56 -6.64
CA VAL A 560 -43.57 1.33 -5.51
C VAL A 560 -44.21 2.60 -6.05
N SER A 561 -45.50 2.78 -5.81
CA SER A 561 -46.28 3.89 -6.36
C SER A 561 -46.56 5.01 -5.35
N THR A 562 -46.39 4.77 -4.06
CA THR A 562 -46.72 5.74 -3.01
C THR A 562 -45.57 5.95 -2.02
N LEU A 563 -45.36 7.21 -1.66
CA LEU A 563 -44.47 7.60 -0.58
C LEU A 563 -45.16 7.34 0.76
N ASN A 564 -44.99 6.13 1.29
CA ASN A 564 -45.47 5.79 2.63
C ASN A 564 -44.52 6.32 3.72
N THR A 565 -44.96 6.28 4.98
CA THR A 565 -44.21 6.79 6.13
C THR A 565 -42.83 6.13 6.28
N ALA A 566 -42.71 4.83 6.06
CA ALA A 566 -41.43 4.13 6.20
C ALA A 566 -40.40 4.57 5.16
N ILE A 567 -40.82 4.71 3.90
CA ILE A 567 -39.96 5.21 2.81
C ILE A 567 -39.59 6.66 3.06
N ARG A 568 -40.55 7.49 3.51
CA ARG A 568 -40.28 8.90 3.86
C ARG A 568 -39.21 9.02 4.93
N THR A 569 -39.31 8.24 6.00
CA THR A 569 -38.34 8.26 7.10
C THR A 569 -36.94 7.84 6.64
N GLU A 570 -36.81 6.77 5.84
CA GLU A 570 -35.50 6.35 5.33
C GLU A 570 -34.92 7.38 4.35
N LEU A 571 -35.71 7.92 3.42
CA LEU A 571 -35.27 8.97 2.51
C LEU A 571 -34.84 10.23 3.25
N GLN A 572 -35.61 10.64 4.27
CA GLN A 572 -35.28 11.79 5.10
C GLN A 572 -33.91 11.60 5.75
N ARG A 573 -33.67 10.45 6.37
CA ARG A 573 -32.39 10.12 7.00
C ARG A 573 -31.23 10.11 5.99
N GLU A 574 -31.40 9.48 4.83
CA GLU A 574 -30.36 9.43 3.80
C GLU A 574 -30.03 10.81 3.21
N ILE A 575 -31.05 11.62 2.96
CA ILE A 575 -30.90 12.97 2.38
C ILE A 575 -30.27 13.90 3.40
N GLU A 576 -30.72 13.86 4.65
CA GLU A 576 -30.14 14.61 5.75
C GLU A 576 -28.64 14.32 5.87
N GLU A 577 -28.25 13.05 5.80
CA GLU A 577 -26.83 12.68 5.85
C GLU A 577 -26.02 13.22 4.67
N LYS A 578 -26.55 13.10 3.45
CA LYS A 578 -25.90 13.64 2.26
C LYS A 578 -25.75 15.15 2.35
N LYS A 579 -26.77 15.87 2.83
CA LYS A 579 -26.73 17.32 3.00
C LYS A 579 -25.77 17.74 4.10
N HIS A 580 -25.73 17.03 5.22
CA HIS A 580 -24.72 17.27 6.26
C HIS A 580 -23.31 17.13 5.71
N ARG A 581 -23.00 16.05 4.98
CA ARG A 581 -21.68 15.87 4.38
C ARG A 581 -21.29 17.05 3.48
N ILE A 582 -22.18 17.44 2.56
CA ILE A 582 -21.93 18.60 1.67
C ILE A 582 -21.71 19.89 2.48
N ALA A 583 -22.54 20.15 3.48
CA ALA A 583 -22.42 21.35 4.31
C ALA A 583 -21.13 21.37 5.12
N MET A 584 -20.71 20.23 5.68
CA MET A 584 -19.46 20.08 6.41
C MET A 584 -18.24 20.28 5.50
N ASP A 585 -18.23 19.66 4.32
CA ASP A 585 -17.16 19.78 3.33
C ASP A 585 -17.01 21.24 2.86
N GLN A 586 -18.13 21.92 2.56
CA GLN A 586 -18.15 23.34 2.22
C GLN A 586 -17.68 24.21 3.39
N CYS A 587 -18.07 23.88 4.62
CA CYS A 587 -17.64 24.60 5.81
C CYS A 587 -16.11 24.50 5.97
N LEU A 588 -15.54 23.30 5.94
CA LEU A 588 -14.09 23.12 6.09
C LEU A 588 -13.32 23.74 4.92
N SER A 589 -13.81 23.59 3.69
CA SER A 589 -13.20 24.21 2.51
C SER A 589 -13.15 25.73 2.66
N LYS A 590 -14.26 26.35 3.10
CA LYS A 590 -14.31 27.78 3.38
C LYS A 590 -13.38 28.19 4.52
N LEU A 591 -13.32 27.42 5.60
CA LEU A 591 -12.38 27.69 6.70
C LEU A 591 -10.93 27.67 6.22
N ARG A 592 -10.57 26.73 5.34
CA ARG A 592 -9.26 26.72 4.69
C ARG A 592 -9.06 27.91 3.77
N GLU A 593 -10.09 28.28 3.00
CA GLU A 593 -10.06 29.39 2.05
C GLU A 593 -9.78 30.75 2.70
N ASP A 594 -10.43 30.98 3.83
CA ASP A 594 -10.35 32.24 4.58
C ASP A 594 -9.12 32.31 5.51
N ALA A 595 -8.36 31.21 5.66
CA ALA A 595 -7.27 31.12 6.62
C ALA A 595 -5.90 31.55 6.10
N GLN A 596 -5.11 32.11 6.99
CA GLN A 596 -3.66 32.28 6.83
C GLN A 596 -2.95 31.04 7.38
N ILE A 597 -2.27 30.29 6.50
CA ILE A 597 -1.61 29.03 6.88
C ILE A 597 -0.16 29.08 6.43
N VAL A 598 0.77 28.95 7.38
CA VAL A 598 2.18 28.71 7.09
C VAL A 598 2.50 27.26 7.46
N ASP A 599 2.88 26.45 6.48
CA ASP A 599 3.33 25.07 6.64
C ASP A 599 4.85 25.01 6.49
N PHE A 600 5.57 24.80 7.59
CA PHE A 600 7.03 24.76 7.59
C PHE A 600 7.59 23.43 7.06
N SER A 601 6.76 22.40 6.89
CA SER A 601 7.15 21.13 6.26
C SER A 601 7.13 21.22 4.73
N ASP A 602 6.28 22.08 4.17
CA ASP A 602 6.20 22.35 2.74
C ASP A 602 5.66 23.77 2.50
N LEU A 603 6.57 24.74 2.40
CA LEU A 603 6.21 26.14 2.20
C LEU A 603 5.41 26.39 0.91
N LYS A 604 5.45 25.48 -0.08
CA LYS A 604 4.62 25.59 -1.30
C LYS A 604 3.13 25.36 -1.02
N LYS A 605 2.78 24.69 0.07
CA LYS A 605 1.40 24.48 0.52
C LYS A 605 0.88 25.61 1.41
N SER A 606 1.75 26.56 1.79
CA SER A 606 1.36 27.70 2.61
C SER A 606 0.41 28.63 1.87
N ARG A 607 -0.55 29.18 2.61
CA ARG A 607 -1.58 30.12 2.15
C ARG A 607 -1.43 31.46 2.85
N VAL A 608 -0.38 32.19 2.49
CA VAL A 608 -0.10 33.54 3.01
C VAL A 608 0.45 34.43 1.89
N SER A 609 0.64 35.72 2.16
CA SER A 609 1.19 36.64 1.16
C SER A 609 2.63 36.28 0.81
N SER A 610 3.12 36.74 -0.35
CA SER A 610 4.53 36.53 -0.73
C SER A 610 5.52 37.17 0.24
N GLN A 611 5.10 38.20 0.99
CA GLN A 611 5.91 38.78 2.06
C GLN A 611 5.99 37.84 3.25
N ASP A 612 4.84 37.35 3.73
CA ASP A 612 4.77 36.41 4.86
C ASP A 612 5.52 35.11 4.57
N LEU A 613 5.53 34.64 3.31
CA LEU A 613 6.33 33.48 2.89
C LEU A 613 7.83 33.72 3.06
N ARG A 614 8.33 34.94 2.80
CA ARG A 614 9.75 35.26 2.99
C ARG A 614 10.10 35.35 4.46
N GLU A 615 9.21 35.90 5.28
CA GLU A 615 9.37 35.94 6.73
C GLU A 615 9.36 34.51 7.31
N ALA A 616 8.44 33.66 6.84
CA ALA A 616 8.41 32.24 7.20
C ALA A 616 9.70 31.50 6.81
N GLN A 617 10.25 31.76 5.62
CA GLN A 617 11.53 31.18 5.21
C GLN A 617 12.67 31.56 6.16
N GLN A 618 12.74 32.83 6.57
CA GLN A 618 13.73 33.29 7.55
C GLN A 618 13.56 32.63 8.92
N VAL A 619 12.31 32.47 9.37
CA VAL A 619 12.00 31.77 10.63
C VAL A 619 12.42 30.30 10.53
N LEU A 620 12.15 29.62 9.41
CA LEU A 620 12.55 28.23 9.18
C LEU A 620 14.07 28.05 9.24
N GLU A 621 14.81 28.97 8.63
CA GLU A 621 16.29 28.97 8.64
C GLU A 621 16.88 29.23 10.03
N GLN A 622 16.14 29.90 10.91
CA GLN A 622 16.53 30.19 12.29
C GLN A 622 16.08 29.10 13.28
N GLN A 623 15.23 28.15 12.88
CA GLN A 623 14.87 27.04 13.75
C GLN A 623 16.08 26.09 13.92
N PRO A 624 16.36 25.61 15.15
CA PRO A 624 17.43 24.63 15.36
C PRO A 624 17.17 23.38 14.52
N LYS A 625 18.19 22.94 13.77
CA LYS A 625 18.14 21.80 12.84
C LYS A 625 17.92 20.47 13.54
#